data_AF-H8YUW1-F1
#
_entry.id   AF-H8YUW1-F1
#
_cell.length_a   1.000
_cell.length_b   1.000
_cell.length_c   1.000
_cell.angle_alpha   90.00
_cell.angle_beta   90.00
_cell.angle_gamma   90.00
#
_symmetry.space_group_name_H-M   'P 1'
#
loop_
_entity.id
_entity.type
_entity.pdbx_description
1 polymer ?
#
loop_
_entity_poly.entity_id
_entity_poly.type
_entity_poly.pdbx_seq_one_letter_code
_entity_poly.pdbx_strand_id
1 'polypeptide(L)'
;QDELHRPAFPYKSKFKFDGCPNGCVASIARSDMSFIGTWKDNIRIDQEAVQAYIGGEIAPNAGAHSGKDWGKFDIDKEVINLCPTNCMWMEDGKLMIDDKECTRCMHCINTMPRALKPGVETGCSILFGAKAPILDGAQMSVLTIPFMECEAPYDNIKEIVEKIWDWWPEEGKNRERLGELIQRQGLAKLLRSWKFRPCRRW
;
A
#
# COMPACT_ATOMS: atom_id res chain seq x y z
N GLN A 1 -0.05 24.03 9.76
CA GLN A 1 1.05 24.81 9.11
C GLN A 1 2.11 25.14 10.15
N ASP A 2 1.70 25.39 11.39
CA ASP A 2 2.60 25.66 12.50
C ASP A 2 3.57 24.52 12.78
N GLU A 3 3.13 23.26 12.71
CA GLU A 3 3.92 22.06 13.06
C GLU A 3 5.10 21.83 12.09
N LEU A 4 5.00 22.36 10.87
CA LEU A 4 6.08 22.30 9.88
C LEU A 4 7.12 23.41 10.12
N HIS A 5 6.67 24.60 10.50
CA HIS A 5 7.53 25.79 10.65
C HIS A 5 8.10 25.94 12.06
N ARG A 6 7.41 25.43 13.08
CA ARG A 6 7.74 25.56 14.50
C ARG A 6 7.91 24.16 15.10
N PRO A 7 9.14 23.73 15.38
CA PRO A 7 9.39 22.38 15.91
C PRO A 7 8.72 22.17 17.28
N ALA A 8 7.71 21.30 17.33
CA ALA A 8 6.98 20.95 18.55
C ALA A 8 7.13 19.46 18.95
N PHE A 9 7.80 18.65 18.12
CA PHE A 9 7.90 17.21 18.29
C PHE A 9 9.23 16.75 18.88
N PRO A 10 9.30 15.54 19.48
CA PRO A 10 10.55 14.96 20.02
C PRO A 10 11.66 14.83 18.97
N TYR A 11 11.29 14.66 17.70
CA TYR A 11 12.23 14.63 16.58
C TYR A 11 11.57 14.98 15.24
N LYS A 12 12.24 14.67 14.12
CA LYS A 12 11.68 14.84 12.77
C LYS A 12 10.52 13.88 12.49
N SER A 13 9.49 14.40 11.83
CA SER A 13 8.36 13.62 11.28
C SER A 13 8.19 13.92 9.79
N LYS A 14 7.72 12.92 9.02
CA LYS A 14 7.60 13.00 7.55
C LYS A 14 6.34 12.29 7.09
N PHE A 15 5.58 12.93 6.20
CA PHE A 15 4.46 12.31 5.49
C PHE A 15 4.84 12.07 4.03
N LYS A 16 4.36 10.95 3.47
CA LYS A 16 4.39 10.68 2.03
C LYS A 16 3.15 9.91 1.61
N PHE A 17 2.68 10.20 0.41
CA PHE A 17 1.44 9.67 -0.15
C PHE A 17 1.76 8.96 -1.47
N ASP A 18 1.51 7.65 -1.50
CA ASP A 18 1.57 6.82 -2.69
C ASP A 18 0.14 6.50 -3.15
N GLY A 19 -0.14 6.68 -4.45
CA GLY A 19 -1.49 6.43 -4.99
C GLY A 19 -1.88 4.95 -5.08
N CYS A 20 -0.90 4.03 -5.03
CA CYS A 20 -1.11 2.59 -5.05
C CYS A 20 0.09 1.84 -4.45
N PRO A 21 0.01 0.50 -4.26
CA PRO A 21 1.10 -0.30 -3.68
C PRO A 21 2.40 -0.36 -4.49
N ASN A 22 2.42 0.14 -5.74
CA ASN A 22 3.67 0.27 -6.52
C ASN A 22 4.69 1.22 -5.87
N GLY A 23 4.26 2.13 -4.99
CA GLY A 23 5.17 2.87 -4.12
C GLY A 23 6.10 3.86 -4.84
N CYS A 24 5.61 4.59 -5.85
CA CYS A 24 6.43 5.48 -6.68
C CYS A 24 7.17 6.59 -5.92
N VAL A 25 6.68 7.06 -4.75
CA VAL A 25 7.40 7.99 -3.86
C VAL A 25 8.14 7.30 -2.71
N ALA A 26 7.97 5.97 -2.61
CA ALA A 26 8.52 5.11 -1.59
C ALA A 26 8.16 5.57 -0.15
N SER A 27 6.88 5.86 0.08
CA SER A 27 6.36 6.26 1.39
C SER A 27 6.73 5.22 2.46
N ILE A 28 6.44 3.94 2.21
CA ILE A 28 6.68 2.83 3.15
C ILE A 28 8.11 2.79 3.72
N ALA A 29 9.11 3.29 2.99
CA ALA A 29 10.51 3.30 3.43
C ALA A 29 11.02 4.68 3.89
N ARG A 30 10.33 5.78 3.53
CA ARG A 30 10.88 7.15 3.63
C ARG A 30 9.98 8.15 4.37
N SER A 31 8.95 7.69 5.06
CA SER A 31 8.08 8.53 5.91
C SER A 31 7.74 7.87 7.25
N ASP A 32 7.65 8.69 8.31
CA ASP A 32 7.14 8.26 9.61
C ASP A 32 5.67 7.85 9.53
N MET A 33 4.90 8.53 8.67
CA MET A 33 3.52 8.17 8.33
C MET A 33 3.39 8.00 6.81
N SER A 34 3.07 6.80 6.40
CA SER A 34 2.97 6.39 4.99
C SER A 34 1.52 6.13 4.64
N PHE A 35 1.04 6.79 3.59
CA PHE A 35 -0.32 6.65 3.10
C PHE A 35 -0.25 5.98 1.72
N ILE A 36 -0.82 4.78 1.59
CA ILE A 36 -0.70 3.97 0.37
C ILE A 36 -2.11 3.64 -0.13
N GLY A 37 -2.46 4.16 -1.30
CA GLY A 37 -3.78 3.95 -1.91
C GLY A 37 -4.08 2.48 -2.19
N THR A 38 -5.34 2.10 -2.06
CA THR A 38 -5.85 0.76 -2.34
C THR A 38 -7.37 0.81 -2.61
N TRP A 39 -8.00 -0.35 -2.81
CA TRP A 39 -9.44 -0.51 -2.99
C TRP A 39 -9.94 -1.69 -2.14
N LYS A 40 -11.26 -1.75 -1.88
CA LYS A 40 -11.88 -2.82 -1.06
C LYS A 40 -12.84 -3.73 -1.84
N ASP A 41 -13.25 -3.32 -3.03
CA ASP A 41 -14.11 -4.08 -3.94
C ASP A 41 -13.29 -4.91 -4.96
N ASN A 42 -13.95 -5.40 -6.01
CA ASN A 42 -13.36 -6.34 -6.95
C ASN A 42 -12.50 -5.64 -8.02
N ILE A 43 -11.47 -6.34 -8.49
CA ILE A 43 -10.73 -5.94 -9.69
C ILE A 43 -11.70 -5.92 -10.88
N ARG A 44 -11.65 -4.85 -11.67
CA ARG A 44 -12.45 -4.74 -12.89
C ARG A 44 -11.72 -5.42 -14.04
N ILE A 45 -12.40 -6.33 -14.72
CA ILE A 45 -11.84 -7.16 -15.79
C ILE A 45 -12.59 -6.88 -17.10
N ASP A 46 -11.85 -6.47 -18.12
CA ASP A 46 -12.31 -6.43 -19.50
C ASP A 46 -11.82 -7.70 -20.23
N GLN A 47 -12.73 -8.64 -20.46
CA GLN A 47 -12.40 -9.93 -21.05
C GLN A 47 -11.96 -9.83 -22.52
N GLU A 48 -12.46 -8.85 -23.28
CA GLU A 48 -12.03 -8.64 -24.66
C GLU A 48 -10.56 -8.19 -24.70
N ALA A 49 -10.20 -7.27 -23.80
CA ALA A 49 -8.81 -6.85 -23.64
C ALA A 49 -7.92 -8.00 -23.15
N VAL A 50 -8.40 -8.88 -22.25
CA VAL A 50 -7.65 -10.11 -21.87
C VAL A 50 -7.35 -10.97 -23.10
N GLN A 51 -8.34 -11.20 -23.97
CA GLN A 51 -8.11 -11.96 -25.20
C GLN A 51 -7.12 -11.27 -26.12
N ALA A 52 -7.16 -9.93 -26.23
CA ALA A 52 -6.21 -9.18 -27.03
C ALA A 52 -4.76 -9.32 -26.51
N TYR A 53 -4.55 -9.42 -25.19
CA TYR A 53 -3.23 -9.77 -24.62
C TYR A 53 -2.80 -11.19 -25.00
N ILE A 54 -3.66 -12.20 -24.82
CA ILE A 54 -3.37 -13.61 -25.16
C ILE A 54 -3.13 -13.78 -26.68
N GLY A 55 -3.87 -13.03 -27.49
CA GLY A 55 -3.72 -12.94 -28.94
C GLY A 55 -2.41 -12.30 -29.38
N GLY A 56 -1.79 -11.48 -28.53
CA GLY A 56 -0.57 -10.74 -28.83
C GLY A 56 -0.81 -9.38 -29.49
N GLU A 57 -2.05 -8.89 -29.53
CA GLU A 57 -2.42 -7.58 -30.05
C GLU A 57 -1.97 -6.44 -29.11
N ILE A 58 -1.90 -6.74 -27.80
CA ILE A 58 -1.46 -5.80 -26.77
C ILE A 58 -0.21 -6.34 -26.10
N ALA A 59 0.85 -5.53 -26.05
CA ALA A 59 2.08 -5.87 -25.37
C ALA A 59 1.89 -5.89 -23.83
N PRO A 60 2.38 -6.92 -23.12
CA PRO A 60 2.32 -6.98 -21.66
C PRO A 60 3.14 -5.85 -21.03
N ASN A 61 2.73 -5.46 -19.83
CA ASN A 61 3.35 -4.40 -19.01
C ASN A 61 3.55 -3.09 -19.80
N ALA A 62 2.58 -2.75 -20.65
CA ALA A 62 2.62 -1.61 -21.57
C ALA A 62 3.90 -1.51 -22.42
N GLY A 63 4.53 -2.66 -22.74
CA GLY A 63 5.76 -2.70 -23.52
C GLY A 63 7.04 -2.39 -22.74
N ALA A 64 7.01 -2.38 -21.41
CA ALA A 64 8.18 -2.12 -20.56
C ALA A 64 9.39 -3.04 -20.84
N HIS A 65 9.15 -4.22 -21.42
CA HIS A 65 10.17 -5.22 -21.72
C HIS A 65 10.48 -5.37 -23.22
N SER A 66 10.05 -4.43 -24.07
CA SER A 66 10.23 -4.51 -25.53
C SER A 66 11.70 -4.48 -26.01
N GLY A 67 12.64 -4.12 -25.13
CA GLY A 67 14.07 -4.07 -25.44
C GLY A 67 14.77 -5.44 -25.52
N LYS A 68 14.07 -6.54 -25.22
CA LYS A 68 14.59 -7.91 -25.33
C LYS A 68 13.48 -8.84 -25.80
N ASP A 69 13.83 -9.88 -26.56
CA ASP A 69 12.91 -10.95 -26.91
C ASP A 69 12.71 -11.90 -25.71
N TRP A 70 11.49 -11.93 -25.19
CA TRP A 70 11.04 -12.82 -24.10
C TRP A 70 10.10 -13.93 -24.60
N GLY A 71 9.83 -13.98 -25.91
CA GLY A 71 8.79 -14.81 -26.49
C GLY A 71 7.40 -14.15 -26.49
N LYS A 72 6.40 -14.92 -26.95
CA LYS A 72 5.00 -14.50 -26.92
C LYS A 72 4.49 -14.47 -25.48
N PHE A 73 3.65 -13.49 -25.16
CA PHE A 73 2.97 -13.41 -23.87
C PHE A 73 2.26 -14.72 -23.51
N ASP A 74 2.52 -15.19 -22.30
CA ASP A 74 1.93 -16.40 -21.73
C ASP A 74 1.26 -16.03 -20.39
N ILE A 75 -0.08 -15.96 -20.38
CA ILE A 75 -0.85 -15.52 -19.21
C ILE A 75 -0.65 -16.43 -17.99
N ASP A 76 -0.42 -17.73 -18.21
CA ASP A 76 -0.17 -18.67 -17.13
C ASP A 76 1.19 -18.36 -16.49
N LYS A 77 2.23 -18.17 -17.30
CA LYS A 77 3.60 -17.92 -16.79
C LYS A 77 3.81 -16.51 -16.24
N GLU A 78 3.18 -15.51 -16.83
CA GLU A 78 3.48 -14.10 -16.55
C GLU A 78 2.46 -13.43 -15.61
N VAL A 79 1.27 -14.02 -15.42
CA VAL A 79 0.23 -13.47 -14.54
C VAL A 79 -0.21 -14.47 -13.49
N ILE A 80 -0.77 -15.62 -13.90
CA ILE A 80 -1.47 -16.53 -12.99
C ILE A 80 -0.50 -17.19 -12.01
N ASN A 81 0.58 -17.80 -12.51
CA ASN A 81 1.59 -18.47 -11.68
C ASN A 81 2.49 -17.49 -10.90
N LEU A 82 2.37 -16.18 -11.15
CA LEU A 82 3.08 -15.13 -10.42
C LEU A 82 2.17 -14.38 -9.43
N CYS A 83 0.87 -14.72 -9.37
CA CYS A 83 -0.02 -14.16 -8.37
C CYS A 83 0.39 -14.67 -6.98
N PRO A 84 0.75 -13.80 -6.02
CA PRO A 84 1.31 -14.23 -4.74
C PRO A 84 0.35 -15.07 -3.88
N THR A 85 -0.96 -14.97 -4.12
CA THR A 85 -1.98 -15.76 -3.41
C THR A 85 -2.60 -16.85 -4.27
N ASN A 86 -2.17 -17.00 -5.53
CA ASN A 86 -2.74 -17.96 -6.48
C ASN A 86 -4.27 -17.87 -6.60
N CYS A 87 -4.84 -16.66 -6.47
CA CYS A 87 -6.29 -16.43 -6.52
C CYS A 87 -6.85 -16.23 -7.94
N MET A 88 -6.09 -16.56 -8.99
CA MET A 88 -6.45 -16.31 -10.40
C MET A 88 -6.46 -17.62 -11.19
N TRP A 89 -7.36 -17.77 -12.16
CA TRP A 89 -7.39 -18.91 -13.08
C TRP A 89 -8.09 -18.55 -14.39
N MET A 90 -7.92 -19.40 -15.42
CA MET A 90 -8.69 -19.32 -16.66
C MET A 90 -9.86 -20.32 -16.61
N GLU A 91 -11.04 -19.89 -17.01
CA GLU A 91 -12.25 -20.72 -17.11
C GLU A 91 -13.02 -20.34 -18.37
N ASP A 92 -13.27 -21.30 -19.26
CA ASP A 92 -13.95 -21.08 -20.55
C ASP A 92 -13.37 -19.91 -21.37
N GLY A 93 -12.05 -19.76 -21.36
CA GLY A 93 -11.33 -18.68 -22.03
C GLY A 93 -11.43 -17.32 -21.33
N LYS A 94 -12.07 -17.20 -20.17
CA LYS A 94 -12.15 -15.97 -19.38
C LYS A 94 -11.19 -16.01 -18.20
N LEU A 95 -10.64 -14.85 -17.87
CA LEU A 95 -9.83 -14.68 -16.65
C LEU A 95 -10.75 -14.49 -15.45
N MET A 96 -10.54 -15.30 -14.43
CA MET A 96 -11.26 -15.27 -13.17
C MET A 96 -10.32 -14.88 -12.02
N ILE A 97 -10.84 -14.13 -11.04
CA ILE A 97 -10.10 -13.68 -9.86
C ILE A 97 -11.00 -13.88 -8.63
N ASP A 98 -10.48 -14.55 -7.60
CA ASP A 98 -11.07 -14.55 -6.26
C ASP A 98 -10.56 -13.35 -5.47
N ASP A 99 -11.27 -12.22 -5.58
CA ASP A 99 -10.90 -10.96 -4.94
C ASP A 99 -10.82 -11.04 -3.41
N LYS A 100 -11.49 -12.01 -2.77
CA LYS A 100 -11.41 -12.21 -1.31
C LYS A 100 -10.03 -12.65 -0.85
N GLU A 101 -9.34 -13.43 -1.69
CA GLU A 101 -7.98 -13.90 -1.43
C GLU A 101 -6.93 -13.01 -2.14
N CYS A 102 -7.35 -11.91 -2.78
CA CYS A 102 -6.45 -10.94 -3.40
C CYS A 102 -5.83 -10.00 -2.37
N THR A 103 -4.49 -9.92 -2.35
CA THR A 103 -3.74 -8.99 -1.49
C THR A 103 -3.44 -7.64 -2.16
N ARG A 104 -3.99 -7.41 -3.37
CA ARG A 104 -3.88 -6.14 -4.12
C ARG A 104 -2.43 -5.71 -4.39
N CYS A 105 -1.57 -6.66 -4.72
CA CYS A 105 -0.13 -6.45 -4.96
C CYS A 105 0.21 -5.68 -6.25
N MET A 106 -0.77 -5.31 -7.07
CA MET A 106 -0.65 -4.66 -8.38
C MET A 106 -0.06 -5.50 -9.54
N HIS A 107 0.52 -6.68 -9.32
CA HIS A 107 1.20 -7.46 -10.38
C HIS A 107 0.37 -7.63 -11.65
N CYS A 108 -0.84 -8.21 -11.53
CA CYS A 108 -1.70 -8.47 -12.69
C CYS A 108 -2.14 -7.18 -13.39
N ILE A 109 -2.47 -6.12 -12.64
CA ILE A 109 -2.84 -4.81 -13.19
C ILE A 109 -1.65 -4.15 -13.90
N ASN A 110 -0.45 -4.24 -13.34
CA ASN A 110 0.77 -3.73 -13.96
C ASN A 110 1.06 -4.46 -15.27
N THR A 111 0.86 -5.78 -15.31
CA THR A 111 1.10 -6.60 -16.51
C THR A 111 0.03 -6.39 -17.58
N MET A 112 -1.25 -6.23 -17.21
CA MET A 112 -2.36 -6.08 -18.16
C MET A 112 -3.20 -4.82 -17.91
N PRO A 113 -2.61 -3.60 -17.97
CA PRO A 113 -3.27 -2.36 -17.54
C PRO A 113 -4.46 -1.95 -18.42
N ARG A 114 -4.56 -2.45 -19.65
CA ARG A 114 -5.72 -2.21 -20.52
C ARG A 114 -6.90 -3.12 -20.19
N ALA A 115 -6.66 -4.27 -19.57
CA ALA A 115 -7.67 -5.27 -19.25
C ALA A 115 -8.10 -5.24 -17.78
N LEU A 116 -7.15 -5.01 -16.87
CA LEU A 116 -7.36 -5.04 -15.43
C LEU A 116 -7.25 -3.65 -14.84
N LYS A 117 -8.22 -3.28 -14.00
CA LYS A 117 -8.22 -1.99 -13.28
C LYS A 117 -8.50 -2.19 -11.80
N PRO A 118 -7.97 -1.32 -10.92
CA PRO A 118 -8.38 -1.27 -9.52
C PRO A 118 -9.90 -1.18 -9.39
N GLY A 119 -10.44 -1.63 -8.26
CA GLY A 119 -11.84 -1.44 -7.92
C GLY A 119 -12.25 0.04 -7.82
N VAL A 120 -13.54 0.29 -7.62
CA VAL A 120 -14.13 1.64 -7.53
C VAL A 120 -14.24 2.14 -6.09
N GLU A 121 -14.28 1.26 -5.11
CA GLU A 121 -14.34 1.60 -3.68
C GLU A 121 -12.92 1.84 -3.14
N THR A 122 -12.42 3.04 -3.38
CA THR A 122 -11.02 3.42 -3.11
C THR A 122 -10.80 4.04 -1.73
N GLY A 123 -9.57 3.92 -1.24
CA GLY A 123 -9.12 4.49 0.03
C GLY A 123 -7.59 4.36 0.15
N CYS A 124 -7.06 4.44 1.37
CA CYS A 124 -5.66 4.16 1.63
C CYS A 124 -5.44 3.32 2.89
N SER A 125 -4.33 2.59 2.90
CA SER A 125 -3.73 2.05 4.11
C SER A 125 -2.79 3.08 4.73
N ILE A 126 -2.80 3.19 6.06
CA ILE A 126 -1.89 4.02 6.83
C ILE A 126 -0.92 3.13 7.60
N LEU A 127 0.37 3.36 7.37
CA LEU A 127 1.47 2.62 7.95
C LEU A 127 2.42 3.57 8.68
N PHE A 128 3.01 3.12 9.79
CA PHE A 128 3.84 3.98 10.64
C PHE A 128 5.25 3.46 10.85
N GLY A 129 6.19 4.38 11.05
CA GLY A 129 7.47 4.11 11.69
C GLY A 129 8.69 3.97 10.76
N ALA A 130 8.59 4.25 9.46
CA ALA A 130 9.79 4.10 8.63
C ALA A 130 10.91 5.07 9.00
N LYS A 131 12.14 4.55 9.04
CA LYS A 131 13.34 5.32 9.33
C LYS A 131 14.59 4.67 8.77
N ALA A 132 15.59 5.53 8.55
CA ALA A 132 16.97 5.14 8.30
C ALA A 132 17.61 4.49 9.55
N PRO A 133 18.79 3.85 9.44
CA PRO A 133 19.37 3.03 10.50
C PRO A 133 19.48 3.66 11.89
N ILE A 134 19.96 4.90 12.01
CA ILE A 134 20.25 5.50 13.33
C ILE A 134 18.94 5.77 14.11
N LEU A 135 18.79 5.37 15.38
CA LEU A 135 19.74 4.61 16.22
C LEU A 135 19.49 3.09 16.17
N ASP A 136 18.24 2.66 16.36
CA ASP A 136 17.87 1.25 16.60
C ASP A 136 17.54 0.44 15.33
N GLY A 137 18.29 0.67 14.26
CA GLY A 137 18.13 -0.04 12.99
C GLY A 137 17.15 0.61 12.01
N ALA A 138 17.24 0.17 10.76
CA ALA A 138 16.38 0.65 9.69
C ALA A 138 15.01 -0.03 9.78
N GLN A 139 13.96 0.73 9.54
CA GLN A 139 12.59 0.24 9.60
C GLN A 139 11.84 0.68 8.35
N MET A 140 11.05 -0.23 7.79
CA MET A 140 9.92 0.12 6.93
C MET A 140 8.69 0.33 7.80
N SER A 141 7.70 1.05 7.28
CA SER A 141 6.47 1.32 8.00
C SER A 141 5.68 0.03 8.25
N VAL A 142 5.09 -0.10 9.44
CA VAL A 142 4.22 -1.21 9.81
C VAL A 142 2.76 -0.85 9.55
N LEU A 143 2.02 -1.79 8.93
CA LEU A 143 0.60 -1.66 8.67
C LEU A 143 -0.17 -1.47 9.98
N THR A 144 -0.86 -0.35 10.11
CA THR A 144 -1.59 0.00 11.35
C THR A 144 -3.08 0.21 11.11
N ILE A 145 -3.43 0.96 10.06
CA ILE A 145 -4.83 1.14 9.63
C ILE A 145 -4.92 0.62 8.20
N PRO A 146 -5.53 -0.56 7.98
CA PRO A 146 -5.38 -1.14 6.65
C PRO A 146 -6.34 -0.62 5.59
N PHE A 147 -7.43 0.05 5.95
CA PHE A 147 -8.20 0.88 5.02
C PHE A 147 -8.82 2.08 5.72
N MET A 148 -8.77 3.22 5.04
CA MET A 148 -9.41 4.46 5.41
C MET A 148 -9.86 5.16 4.13
N GLU A 149 -11.10 5.66 4.14
CA GLU A 149 -11.65 6.40 2.99
C GLU A 149 -10.93 7.75 2.84
N CYS A 150 -10.63 8.12 1.61
CA CYS A 150 -9.85 9.31 1.28
C CYS A 150 -10.76 10.41 0.70
N GLU A 151 -11.69 10.91 1.49
CA GLU A 151 -12.62 11.95 1.05
C GLU A 151 -12.24 13.30 1.66
N ALA A 152 -12.16 14.34 0.81
CA ALA A 152 -11.93 15.70 1.29
C ALA A 152 -13.11 16.13 2.19
N PRO A 153 -12.85 16.76 3.35
CA PRO A 153 -11.60 17.42 3.77
C PRO A 153 -10.60 16.54 4.53
N TYR A 154 -10.74 15.21 4.50
CA TYR A 154 -9.83 14.21 5.12
C TYR A 154 -9.81 14.22 6.65
N ASP A 155 -10.93 14.58 7.28
CA ASP A 155 -10.99 14.74 8.73
C ASP A 155 -10.71 13.42 9.47
N ASN A 156 -11.17 12.30 8.91
CA ASN A 156 -10.85 10.95 9.41
C ASN A 156 -9.34 10.67 9.43
N ILE A 157 -8.61 11.08 8.39
CA ILE A 157 -7.15 10.91 8.29
C ILE A 157 -6.43 11.88 9.23
N LYS A 158 -6.87 13.14 9.29
CA LYS A 158 -6.30 14.15 10.18
C LYS A 158 -6.43 13.74 11.65
N GLU A 159 -7.58 13.18 12.04
CA GLU A 159 -7.80 12.68 13.40
C GLU A 159 -6.76 11.60 13.79
N ILE A 160 -6.38 10.73 12.86
CA ILE A 160 -5.31 9.74 13.10
C ILE A 160 -3.94 10.41 13.25
N VAL A 161 -3.65 11.40 12.42
CA VAL A 161 -2.40 12.17 12.49
C VAL A 161 -2.29 12.88 13.84
N GLU A 162 -3.36 13.56 14.26
CA GLU A 162 -3.46 14.25 15.55
C GLU A 162 -3.29 13.26 16.71
N LYS A 163 -3.92 12.09 16.65
CA LYS A 163 -3.72 11.02 17.66
C LYS A 163 -2.28 10.51 17.76
N ILE A 164 -1.48 10.51 16.68
CA ILE A 164 -0.03 10.26 16.79
C ILE A 164 0.66 11.47 17.42
N TRP A 165 0.30 12.67 16.98
CA TRP A 165 0.91 13.92 17.45
C TRP A 165 0.57 14.30 18.89
N ASP A 166 -0.46 13.72 19.48
CA ASP A 166 -0.71 13.82 20.92
C ASP A 166 0.15 12.80 21.68
N TRP A 167 0.21 11.56 21.19
CA TRP A 167 0.90 10.45 21.87
C TRP A 167 2.43 10.57 21.81
N TRP A 168 3.00 10.89 20.65
CA TRP A 168 4.45 10.85 20.45
C TRP A 168 5.20 11.93 21.25
N PRO A 169 4.74 13.19 21.34
CA PRO A 169 5.37 14.20 22.20
C PRO A 169 5.28 13.89 23.69
N GLU A 170 4.21 13.25 24.15
CA GLU A 170 4.04 12.87 25.55
C GLU A 170 4.99 11.73 25.95
N GLU A 171 5.14 10.73 25.07
CA GLU A 171 5.78 9.45 25.41
C GLU A 171 7.17 9.24 24.78
N GLY A 172 7.52 10.07 23.79
CA GLY A 172 8.75 10.03 23.03
C GLY A 172 9.93 10.59 23.80
N LYS A 173 11.06 9.89 23.78
CA LYS A 173 12.32 10.39 24.31
C LYS A 173 12.91 11.46 23.37
N ASN A 174 13.83 12.27 23.90
CA ASN A 174 14.56 13.24 23.09
C ASN A 174 15.24 12.55 21.89
N ARG A 175 14.95 13.04 20.68
CA ARG A 175 15.45 12.51 19.40
C ARG A 175 15.06 11.06 19.09
N GLU A 176 13.98 10.55 19.68
CA GLU A 176 13.42 9.24 19.35
C GLU A 176 12.39 9.37 18.22
N ARG A 177 12.55 8.60 17.15
CA ARG A 177 11.60 8.58 16.02
C ARG A 177 10.34 7.80 16.38
N LEU A 178 9.25 8.06 15.66
CA LEU A 178 7.98 7.33 15.86
C LEU A 178 8.16 5.81 15.78
N GLY A 179 8.95 5.32 14.83
CA GLY A 179 9.23 3.88 14.70
C GLY A 179 10.00 3.28 15.88
N GLU A 180 10.90 4.04 16.50
CA GLU A 180 11.63 3.63 17.71
C GLU A 180 10.71 3.62 18.93
N LEU A 181 9.81 4.62 19.04
CA LEU A 181 8.78 4.64 20.06
C LEU A 181 7.85 3.42 19.94
N ILE A 182 7.39 3.09 18.74
CA ILE A 182 6.55 1.91 18.48
C ILE A 182 7.31 0.62 18.81
N GLN A 183 8.61 0.53 18.50
CA GLN A 183 9.44 -0.62 18.86
C GLN A 183 9.59 -0.77 20.38
N ARG A 184 9.82 0.34 21.10
CA ARG A 184 10.02 0.36 22.55
C ARG A 184 8.73 0.06 23.32
N GLN A 185 7.61 0.65 22.92
CA GLN A 185 6.34 0.54 23.63
C GLN A 185 5.43 -0.59 23.10
N GLY A 186 5.71 -1.06 21.90
CA GLY A 186 4.92 -2.06 21.19
C GLY A 186 3.70 -1.47 20.48
N LEU A 187 3.39 -2.03 19.30
CA LEU A 187 2.22 -1.67 18.50
C LEU A 187 0.90 -1.78 19.29
N ALA A 188 0.83 -2.73 20.23
CA ALA A 188 -0.35 -2.90 21.07
C ALA A 188 -0.61 -1.69 21.99
N LYS A 189 0.44 -0.98 22.46
CA LYS A 189 0.25 0.23 23.28
C LYS A 189 -0.26 1.40 22.42
N LEU A 190 0.25 1.54 21.19
CA LEU A 190 -0.27 2.49 20.21
C LEU A 190 -1.76 2.23 19.91
N LEU A 191 -2.15 0.98 19.61
CA LEU A 191 -3.55 0.68 19.29
C LEU A 191 -4.48 0.92 20.50
N ARG A 192 -3.99 0.64 21.72
CA ARG A 192 -4.76 0.88 22.96
C ARG A 192 -4.98 2.36 23.25
N SER A 193 -3.98 3.22 23.02
CA SER A 193 -4.15 4.67 23.25
C SER A 193 -5.26 5.24 22.34
N TRP A 194 -5.47 4.64 21.17
CA TRP A 194 -6.51 5.05 20.23
C TRP A 194 -7.82 4.28 20.36
N LYS A 195 -7.92 3.34 21.30
CA LYS A 195 -9.06 2.42 21.47
C LYS A 195 -9.37 1.58 20.22
N PHE A 196 -8.38 1.34 19.36
CA PHE A 196 -8.51 0.43 18.23
C PHE A 196 -8.35 -1.02 18.67
N ARG A 197 -9.15 -1.93 18.08
CA ARG A 197 -8.97 -3.37 18.28
C ARG A 197 -7.86 -3.90 17.36
N PRO A 198 -6.91 -4.69 17.88
CA PRO A 198 -6.00 -5.45 17.04
C PRO A 198 -6.80 -6.38 16.14
N CYS A 199 -6.50 -6.39 14.84
CA CYS A 199 -7.16 -7.27 13.88
C CYS A 199 -6.13 -8.19 13.22
N ARG A 200 -6.50 -9.47 13.03
CA ARG A 200 -5.67 -10.47 12.33
C ARG A 200 -6.08 -10.68 10.87
N ARG A 201 -7.30 -10.30 10.47
CA ARG A 201 -7.84 -10.58 9.14
C ARG A 201 -8.73 -9.42 8.68
N TRP A 202 -8.52 -8.97 7.45
CA TRP A 202 -9.42 -8.05 6.75
C TRP A 202 -10.62 -8.81 6.20
#